data_AF-A0A7S2N5Q8-F1
#
_entry.id   AF-A0A7S2N5Q8-F1
#
_cell.length_a   1.000
_cell.length_b   1.000
_cell.length_c   1.000
_cell.angle_alpha   90.00
_cell.angle_beta   90.00
_cell.angle_gamma   90.00
#
_symmetry.space_group_name_H-M   'P 1'
#
loop_
_entity.id
_entity.type
_entity.pdbx_description
1 polymer ?
#
loop_
_entity_poly.entity_id
_entity_poly.type
_entity_poly.pdbx_seq_one_letter_code
_entity_poly.pdbx_strand_id
1 'polypeptide(L)'
;MDCTVAFGNKGCTGGNMDNAFQYATGAALCRGPSYPYIGTLSQCRSDCEVAIPQGGVVGFQMVPPQSEEALLRSVVQQPVAAGMSAEEEPEIMHYKRGVMSGICGSKPNHAVVIAGFGTEGGRDYWLIRNSWGSAWGEQ
;
A
#
# COMPACT_ATOMS: atom_id res chain seq x y z
N MET A 1 -10.14 0.50 -6.99
CA MET A 1 -11.03 1.69 -6.89
C MET A 1 -12.40 1.29 -7.40
N ASP A 2 -12.61 1.31 -8.71
CA ASP A 2 -13.93 1.15 -9.35
C ASP A 2 -14.61 -0.20 -9.10
N CYS A 3 -13.83 -1.29 -9.05
CA CYS A 3 -14.36 -2.66 -8.95
C CYS A 3 -14.43 -3.22 -7.53
N THR A 4 -13.93 -2.49 -6.53
CA THR A 4 -13.78 -3.01 -5.16
C THR A 4 -14.87 -2.50 -4.20
N VAL A 5 -15.85 -1.73 -4.69
CA VAL A 5 -16.91 -1.16 -3.85
C VAL A 5 -17.77 -2.25 -3.19
N ALA A 6 -18.08 -3.32 -3.94
CA ALA A 6 -18.78 -4.48 -3.40
C ALA A 6 -18.01 -5.24 -2.31
N PHE A 7 -16.68 -5.02 -2.21
CA PHE A 7 -15.82 -5.60 -1.19
C PHE A 7 -15.61 -4.65 0.01
N GLY A 8 -16.32 -3.52 0.06
CA GLY A 8 -16.27 -2.58 1.19
C GLY A 8 -15.33 -1.39 1.03
N ASN A 9 -14.58 -1.30 -0.08
CA ASN A 9 -13.80 -0.10 -0.40
C ASN A 9 -14.70 1.04 -0.88
N LYS A 10 -14.28 2.29 -0.71
CA LYS A 10 -15.12 3.48 -0.94
C LYS A 10 -14.51 4.45 -1.95
N GLY A 11 -13.75 3.93 -2.92
CA GLY A 11 -13.09 4.74 -3.94
C GLY A 11 -12.19 5.82 -3.32
N CYS A 12 -12.37 7.08 -3.72
CA CYS A 12 -11.57 8.20 -3.24
C CYS A 12 -11.81 8.56 -1.76
N THR A 13 -12.82 7.96 -1.10
CA THR A 13 -13.12 8.22 0.33
C THR A 13 -12.50 7.20 1.28
N GLY A 14 -11.62 6.34 0.75
CA GLY A 14 -10.85 5.38 1.53
C GLY A 14 -11.18 3.92 1.20
N GLY A 15 -10.47 3.03 1.86
CA GLY A 15 -10.57 1.59 1.69
C GLY A 15 -9.46 0.88 2.44
N ASN A 16 -9.53 -0.44 2.47
CA ASN A 16 -8.53 -1.29 3.09
C ASN A 16 -7.89 -2.22 2.06
N MET A 17 -6.62 -2.54 2.27
CA MET A 17 -5.83 -3.36 1.36
C MET A 17 -6.31 -4.81 1.35
N ASP A 18 -6.79 -5.34 2.49
CA ASP A 18 -7.39 -6.68 2.61
C ASP A 18 -8.61 -6.85 1.68
N ASN A 19 -9.52 -5.87 1.61
CA ASN A 19 -10.65 -5.88 0.68
C ASN A 19 -10.18 -5.89 -0.78
N ALA A 20 -9.09 -5.17 -1.09
CA ALA A 20 -8.52 -5.15 -2.43
C ALA A 20 -7.86 -6.49 -2.78
N PHE A 21 -7.14 -7.12 -1.85
CA PHE A 21 -6.58 -8.45 -2.03
C PHE A 21 -7.67 -9.51 -2.15
N GLN A 22 -8.73 -9.42 -1.35
CA GLN A 22 -9.89 -10.31 -1.43
C GLN A 22 -10.54 -10.24 -2.82
N TYR A 23 -10.73 -9.04 -3.37
CA TYR A 23 -11.17 -8.89 -4.77
C TYR A 23 -10.20 -9.55 -5.75
N ALA A 24 -8.89 -9.32 -5.58
CA ALA A 24 -7.86 -9.86 -6.46
C ALA A 24 -7.83 -11.40 -6.48
N THR A 25 -8.23 -12.09 -5.40
CA THR A 25 -8.32 -13.56 -5.40
C THR A 25 -9.32 -14.11 -6.42
N GLY A 26 -10.35 -13.34 -6.76
CA GLY A 26 -11.45 -13.76 -7.63
C GLY A 26 -11.49 -13.09 -9.00
N ALA A 27 -10.60 -12.13 -9.27
CA ALA A 27 -10.66 -11.28 -10.47
C ALA A 27 -9.33 -11.28 -11.24
N ALA A 28 -9.42 -11.01 -12.55
CA ALA A 28 -8.25 -10.62 -13.33
C ALA A 28 -7.89 -9.16 -13.01
N LEU A 29 -6.60 -8.83 -12.95
CA LEU A 29 -6.10 -7.48 -12.71
C LEU A 29 -5.52 -6.88 -13.98
N CYS A 30 -5.94 -5.67 -14.30
CA CYS A 30 -5.54 -4.94 -15.50
C CYS A 30 -4.14 -4.31 -15.39
N ARG A 31 -3.45 -4.17 -16.53
CA ARG A 31 -2.28 -3.30 -16.66
C ARG A 31 -2.71 -1.84 -16.57
N GLY A 32 -1.93 -1.04 -15.83
CA GLY A 32 -2.17 0.39 -15.64
C GLY A 32 -2.39 1.18 -16.95
N PRO A 33 -1.59 0.99 -18.02
CA PRO A 33 -1.84 1.69 -19.29
C PRO A 33 -3.20 1.41 -19.94
N SER A 34 -3.74 0.20 -19.75
CA SER A 34 -5.05 -0.20 -20.28
C SER A 34 -6.22 0.17 -19.36
N TYR A 35 -5.94 0.42 -18.07
CA TYR A 35 -6.90 0.93 -17.09
C TYR A 35 -6.24 2.09 -16.33
N PRO A 36 -6.12 3.26 -16.96
CA PRO A 36 -5.37 4.39 -16.40
C PRO A 36 -6.05 4.95 -15.15
N TYR A 37 -5.23 5.44 -14.23
CA TYR A 37 -5.72 6.18 -13.07
C TYR A 37 -6.21 7.56 -13.50
N ILE A 38 -7.45 7.91 -13.10
CA ILE A 38 -8.10 9.18 -13.47
C ILE A 38 -8.40 10.07 -12.27
N GLY A 39 -7.95 9.72 -11.05
CA GLY A 39 -8.16 10.54 -9.86
C GLY A 39 -9.58 10.54 -9.28
N THR A 40 -10.53 9.81 -9.88
CA THR A 40 -11.92 9.74 -9.43
C THR A 40 -12.48 8.32 -9.54
N LEU A 41 -13.53 8.03 -8.78
CA LEU A 41 -14.26 6.77 -8.89
C LEU A 41 -15.04 6.76 -10.22
N SER A 42 -14.86 5.69 -10.99
CA SER A 42 -15.59 5.46 -12.24
C SER A 42 -16.37 4.15 -12.20
N GLN A 43 -17.03 3.84 -13.31
CA GLN A 43 -17.65 2.55 -13.51
C GLN A 43 -16.57 1.45 -13.58
N CYS A 44 -16.79 0.34 -12.88
CA CYS A 44 -15.93 -0.83 -13.01
C CYS A 44 -15.93 -1.36 -14.44
N ARG A 45 -14.73 -1.59 -14.98
CA ARG A 45 -14.50 -2.07 -16.33
C ARG A 45 -13.72 -3.38 -16.34
N SER A 46 -13.97 -4.20 -17.35
CA SER A 46 -13.24 -5.45 -17.62
C SER A 46 -12.58 -5.48 -19.01
N ASP A 47 -12.83 -4.46 -19.83
CA ASP A 47 -12.21 -4.22 -21.13
C ASP A 47 -10.81 -3.61 -20.94
N CYS A 48 -9.85 -4.44 -20.57
CA CYS A 48 -8.47 -4.03 -20.32
C CYS A 48 -7.48 -5.13 -20.74
N GLU A 49 -6.20 -4.75 -20.82
CA GLU A 49 -5.11 -5.71 -20.97
C GLU A 49 -4.82 -6.35 -19.61
N VAL A 50 -4.95 -7.67 -19.51
CA VAL A 50 -4.75 -8.40 -18.26
C VAL A 50 -3.26 -8.48 -17.91
N ALA A 51 -2.91 -8.01 -16.71
CA ALA A 51 -1.59 -8.15 -16.10
C ALA A 51 -1.48 -9.45 -15.29
N ILE A 52 -2.49 -9.72 -14.46
CA ILE A 52 -2.59 -10.91 -13.62
C ILE A 52 -3.92 -11.59 -13.96
N PRO A 53 -3.91 -12.83 -14.50
CA PRO A 53 -5.14 -13.52 -14.83
C PRO A 53 -5.94 -13.85 -13.57
N GLN A 54 -7.24 -14.10 -13.73
CA GLN A 54 -8.08 -14.62 -12.65
C GLN A 54 -7.46 -15.91 -12.09
N GLY A 55 -7.37 -16.02 -10.76
CA GLY A 55 -6.67 -17.10 -10.07
C GLY A 55 -5.15 -16.91 -9.96
N GLY A 56 -4.58 -15.85 -10.54
CA GLY A 56 -3.16 -15.51 -10.39
C GLY A 56 -2.80 -14.96 -9.00
N VAL A 57 -3.78 -14.42 -8.27
CA VAL A 57 -3.66 -14.17 -6.82
C VAL A 57 -4.42 -15.29 -6.11
N VAL A 58 -3.70 -16.12 -5.36
CA VAL A 58 -4.28 -17.29 -4.69
C VAL A 58 -4.74 -17.00 -3.26
N GLY A 59 -4.34 -15.86 -2.70
CA GLY A 59 -4.67 -15.46 -1.33
C GLY A 59 -3.82 -14.30 -0.84
N PHE A 60 -4.03 -13.94 0.42
CA PHE A 60 -3.21 -12.99 1.17
C PHE A 60 -3.15 -13.41 2.64
N GLN A 61 -2.14 -12.92 3.35
CA GLN A 61 -1.97 -13.21 4.77
C GLN A 61 -1.81 -11.90 5.54
N MET A 62 -2.46 -11.84 6.70
CA MET A 62 -2.28 -10.75 7.64
C MET A 62 -1.03 -11.00 8.47
N VAL A 63 -0.11 -10.03 8.48
CA VAL A 63 1.00 -10.02 9.43
C VAL A 63 0.41 -9.79 10.83
N PRO A 64 0.83 -10.56 11.85
CA PRO A 64 0.42 -10.32 13.23
C PRO A 64 0.63 -8.86 13.64
N PRO A 65 -0.40 -8.19 14.22
CA PRO A 65 -0.27 -6.80 14.62
C PRO A 65 0.80 -6.66 15.71
N GLN A 66 1.47 -5.50 15.73
CA GLN A 66 2.46 -5.15 16.76
C GLN A 66 3.65 -6.12 16.87
N SER A 67 3.96 -6.86 15.80
CA SER A 67 5.13 -7.72 15.74
C SER A 67 6.08 -7.26 14.63
N GLU A 68 7.08 -6.46 15.01
CA GLU A 68 8.11 -6.00 14.08
C GLU A 68 8.92 -7.17 13.51
N GLU A 69 9.16 -8.21 14.31
CA GLU A 69 9.82 -9.43 13.85
C GLU A 69 9.01 -10.16 12.76
N ALA A 70 7.69 -10.32 12.95
CA ALA A 70 6.85 -10.96 11.94
C ALA A 70 6.77 -10.11 10.66
N LEU A 71 6.75 -8.78 10.81
CA LEU A 71 6.83 -7.86 9.68
C LEU A 71 8.14 -8.00 8.93
N LEU A 72 9.28 -8.03 9.63
CA LEU A 72 10.60 -8.23 9.06
C LEU A 72 10.68 -9.53 8.26
N ARG A 73 10.23 -10.65 8.85
CA ARG A 73 10.18 -11.95 8.17
C ARG A 73 9.29 -11.91 6.91
N SER A 74 8.25 -11.09 6.90
CA SER A 74 7.36 -10.93 5.75
C SER A 74 8.01 -10.08 4.66
N VAL A 75 8.64 -8.96 5.02
CA VAL A 75 9.32 -8.04 4.10
C VAL A 75 10.53 -8.70 3.41
N VAL A 76 11.22 -9.62 4.10
CA VAL A 76 12.29 -10.44 3.49
C VAL A 76 11.77 -11.29 2.32
N GLN A 77 10.52 -11.75 2.38
CA GLN A 77 9.94 -12.62 1.36
C GLN A 77 9.38 -11.83 0.18
N GLN A 78 8.72 -10.70 0.46
CA GLN A 78 8.10 -9.84 -0.55
C GLN A 78 7.71 -8.47 0.04
N PRO A 79 7.48 -7.44 -0.78
CA PRO A 79 6.92 -6.18 -0.31
C PRO A 79 5.58 -6.37 0.41
N VAL A 80 5.38 -5.63 1.50
CA VAL A 80 4.20 -5.73 2.38
C VAL A 80 3.37 -4.46 2.29
N ALA A 81 2.07 -4.60 2.03
CA ALA A 81 1.13 -3.48 2.15
C ALA A 81 0.87 -3.18 3.63
N ALA A 82 1.03 -1.92 4.03
CA ALA A 82 0.93 -1.50 5.44
C ALA A 82 0.07 -0.24 5.57
N GLY A 83 -0.62 -0.12 6.69
CA GLY A 83 -1.27 1.13 7.10
C GLY A 83 -0.33 1.94 7.99
N MET A 84 -0.30 3.25 7.82
CA MET A 84 0.46 4.18 8.64
C MET A 84 -0.39 5.38 9.07
N SER A 85 -0.01 6.00 10.19
CA SER A 85 -0.60 7.26 10.66
C SER A 85 0.15 8.42 10.04
N ALA A 86 -0.41 9.02 8.99
CA ALA A 86 0.17 10.19 8.33
C ALA A 86 -0.34 11.52 8.93
N GLU A 87 -1.60 11.58 9.36
CA GLU A 87 -2.17 12.82 9.94
C GLU A 87 -1.66 13.12 11.36
N GLU A 88 -1.33 12.10 12.14
CA GLU A 88 -0.80 12.25 13.51
C GLU A 88 0.68 12.67 13.51
N GLU A 89 1.36 12.62 12.36
CA GLU A 89 2.77 13.00 12.18
C GLU A 89 2.90 14.01 11.03
N PRO A 90 2.60 15.30 11.25
CA PRO A 90 2.49 16.30 10.18
C PRO A 90 3.80 16.55 9.43
N GLU A 91 4.96 16.24 10.02
CA GLU A 91 6.25 16.39 9.36
C GLU A 91 6.42 15.45 8.16
N ILE A 92 5.62 14.36 8.07
CA ILE A 92 5.66 13.46 6.94
C ILE A 92 5.36 14.16 5.61
N MET A 93 4.52 15.19 5.65
CA MET A 93 4.17 15.98 4.46
C MET A 93 5.38 16.73 3.89
N HIS A 94 6.36 17.04 4.76
CA HIS A 94 7.57 17.78 4.41
C HIS A 94 8.81 16.90 4.31
N TYR A 95 8.68 15.59 4.53
CA TYR A 95 9.78 14.63 4.44
C TYR A 95 10.51 14.74 3.08
N LYS A 96 11.85 14.78 3.15
CA LYS A 96 12.74 14.86 1.98
C LYS A 96 13.77 13.74 1.92
N ARG A 97 14.43 13.43 3.04
CA ARG A 97 15.50 12.41 3.09
C ARG A 97 15.86 11.96 4.50
N GLY A 98 16.52 10.81 4.58
CA GLY A 98 17.09 10.21 5.79
C GLY A 98 16.09 9.42 6.63
N VAL A 99 16.55 8.81 7.73
CA VAL A 99 15.65 8.05 8.61
C VAL A 99 14.73 8.99 9.40
N MET A 100 13.46 9.03 8.99
CA MET A 100 12.39 9.73 9.70
C MET A 100 12.06 9.01 11.02
N SER A 101 11.91 9.79 12.08
CA SER A 101 11.44 9.34 13.39
C SER A 101 10.48 10.38 13.95
N GLY A 102 9.42 9.95 14.61
CA GLY A 102 8.38 10.87 15.09
C GLY A 102 7.35 10.17 15.98
N ILE A 103 6.20 10.81 16.14
CA ILE A 103 5.07 10.29 16.91
C ILE A 103 4.44 9.13 16.12
N CYS A 104 4.48 7.93 16.71
CA CYS A 104 3.71 6.80 16.22
C CYS A 104 2.25 7.00 16.59
N GLY A 105 1.45 7.44 15.62
CA GLY A 105 0.00 7.49 15.78
C GLY A 105 -0.61 6.11 16.00
N SER A 106 -1.80 6.07 16.60
CA SER A 106 -2.50 4.82 16.91
C SER A 106 -3.51 4.41 15.83
N LYS A 107 -3.82 5.33 14.91
CA LYS A 107 -4.86 5.13 13.89
C LYS A 107 -4.27 5.27 12.49
N PRO A 108 -4.01 4.16 11.79
CA PRO A 108 -3.62 4.20 10.39
C PRO A 108 -4.69 4.89 9.55
N ASN A 109 -4.29 5.86 8.73
CA ASN A 109 -5.15 6.58 7.79
C ASN A 109 -4.57 6.66 6.38
N HIS A 110 -3.34 6.18 6.19
CA HIS A 110 -2.67 6.17 4.90
C HIS A 110 -2.10 4.79 4.60
N ALA A 111 -2.24 4.33 3.36
CA ALA A 111 -1.75 3.04 2.92
C ALA A 111 -0.44 3.19 2.13
N VAL A 112 0.56 2.41 2.48
CA VAL A 112 1.89 2.42 1.86
C VAL A 112 2.38 0.99 1.59
N VAL A 113 3.53 0.88 0.90
CA VAL A 113 4.21 -0.40 0.71
C VAL A 113 5.56 -0.36 1.40
N ILE A 114 5.81 -1.30 2.31
CA ILE A 114 7.13 -1.54 2.88
C ILE A 114 7.88 -2.42 1.89
N ALA A 115 8.92 -1.86 1.28
CA ALA A 115 9.69 -2.49 0.21
C ALA A 115 11.03 -3.08 0.68
N GLY A 116 11.44 -2.78 1.91
CA GLY A 116 12.70 -3.25 2.48
C GLY A 116 12.95 -2.66 3.85
N PHE A 117 14.16 -2.88 4.36
CA PHE A 117 14.64 -2.38 5.64
C PHE A 117 16.17 -2.27 5.60
N GLY A 118 16.75 -1.57 6.57
CA GLY A 118 18.19 -1.43 6.71
C GLY A 118 18.59 -0.73 8.00
N THR A 119 19.87 -0.39 8.09
CA THR A 119 20.44 0.35 9.23
C THR A 119 21.27 1.51 8.70
N GLU A 120 21.00 2.72 9.17
CA GLU A 120 21.77 3.94 8.84
C GLU A 120 22.18 4.66 10.13
N GLY A 121 23.47 4.89 10.33
CA GLY A 121 23.98 5.60 11.50
C GLY A 121 23.62 4.93 12.83
N GLY A 122 23.51 3.60 12.86
CA GLY A 122 23.12 2.82 14.04
C GLY A 122 21.61 2.84 14.34
N ARG A 123 20.78 3.33 13.40
CA ARG A 123 19.32 3.30 13.50
C ARG A 123 18.73 2.41 12.43
N ASP A 124 17.91 1.46 12.84
CA ASP A 124 17.16 0.61 11.93
C ASP A 124 16.00 1.39 11.29
N TYR A 125 15.68 1.09 10.04
CA TYR A 125 14.64 1.79 9.29
C TYR A 125 13.90 0.86 8.34
N TRP A 126 12.66 1.25 8.01
CA TRP A 126 11.85 0.67 6.94
C TRP A 126 11.97 1.50 5.67
N LEU A 127 12.19 0.84 4.53
CA LEU A 127 12.10 1.48 3.22
C LEU A 127 10.64 1.47 2.77
N ILE A 128 10.02 2.65 2.70
CA ILE A 128 8.60 2.81 2.38
C ILE A 128 8.44 3.43 1.00
N ARG A 129 7.70 2.75 0.11
CA ARG A 129 7.22 3.31 -1.15
C ARG A 129 5.85 3.97 -0.91
N ASN A 130 5.79 5.27 -1.18
CA ASN A 130 4.60 6.10 -1.05
C ASN A 130 3.95 6.42 -2.42
N SER A 131 2.77 7.04 -2.41
CA SER A 131 1.97 7.37 -3.59
C SER A 131 1.71 8.87 -3.78
N TRP A 132 2.58 9.74 -3.24
CA TRP A 132 2.48 11.20 -3.36
C TRP A 132 3.35 11.80 -4.48
N GLY A 133 3.78 10.97 -5.42
CA GLY A 133 4.63 11.36 -6.54
C GLY A 133 6.11 11.48 -6.18
N SER A 134 6.97 11.52 -7.20
CA SER A 134 8.43 11.50 -7.05
C SER A 134 9.04 12.80 -6.51
N ALA A 135 8.26 13.87 -6.38
CA ALA A 135 8.71 15.14 -5.78
C ALA A 135 8.66 15.12 -4.24
N TRP A 136 8.05 14.08 -3.66
CA TRP A 136 7.98 13.87 -2.22
C TRP A 136 9.00 12.79 -1.80
N GLY A 137 9.74 13.02 -0.71
CA GLY A 137 10.69 12.05 -0.16
C GLY A 137 11.81 11.63 -1.11
N GLU A 138 12.34 10.42 -0.91
CA GLU A 138 13.50 9.89 -1.64
C GLU A 138 13.08 8.98 -2.81
N GLN A 139 13.74 9.14 -3.96
CA GLN A 139 13.43 8.52 -5.27
C GLN A 139 14.11 7.17 -5.48
#